data_AF-A0A846DVV8-F1
#
_entry.id   AF-A0A846DVV8-F1
#
_cell.length_a   1.000
_cell.length_b   1.000
_cell.length_c   1.000
_cell.angle_alpha   90.00
_cell.angle_beta   90.00
_cell.angle_gamma   90.00
#
_symmetry.space_group_name_H-M   'P 1'
#
loop_
_entity.id
_entity.type
_entity.pdbx_description
1 polymer ?
#
loop_
_entity_poly.entity_id
_entity_poly.type
_entity_poly.pdbx_seq_one_letter_code
_entity_poly.pdbx_strand_id
1 'polypeptide(L)'
;MVHSPQPLQLDTPQEWDLSDLYTDFDDPRLVQDIDSLEQTASQFRQQYQSKVKQLNPEQIVTCLQALEQIYQKSGYLYAYPSLVFAADTRNTEAKQFLDKVMEALTGIDNQLLFFELELKSLDSEQFSQLQASPAFKNYQHYLTRIAELRPYKLSEEVEQTRNRDSLT
;
A
#
# COMPACT_ATOMS: atom_id res chain seq x y z
N MET A 1 56.31 -10.79 -5.53
CA MET A 1 55.32 -9.74 -5.84
C MET A 1 54.05 -10.44 -6.29
N VAL A 2 53.00 -10.42 -5.46
CA VAL A 2 51.73 -11.09 -5.77
C VAL A 2 50.92 -10.13 -6.63
N HIS A 3 50.68 -10.50 -7.89
CA HIS A 3 49.86 -9.73 -8.82
C HIS A 3 48.41 -9.81 -8.33
N SER A 4 47.84 -8.68 -7.90
CA SER A 4 46.41 -8.63 -7.58
C SER A 4 45.63 -8.72 -8.90
N PRO A 5 44.60 -9.58 -9.01
CA PRO A 5 43.78 -9.62 -10.21
C PRO A 5 43.08 -8.27 -10.37
N GLN A 6 43.22 -7.70 -11.57
CA GLN A 6 42.49 -6.49 -11.97
C GLN A 6 40.98 -6.78 -11.88
N PRO A 7 40.17 -5.89 -11.28
CA PRO A 7 38.72 -6.08 -11.25
C PRO A 7 38.20 -6.20 -12.68
N LEU A 8 37.30 -7.17 -12.92
CA LEU A 8 36.58 -7.27 -14.19
C LEU A 8 35.87 -5.95 -14.44
N GLN A 9 36.36 -5.21 -15.43
CA GLN A 9 35.75 -3.97 -15.89
C GLN A 9 34.58 -4.39 -16.77
N LEU A 10 33.37 -4.39 -16.20
CA LEU A 10 32.14 -4.55 -16.97
C LEU A 10 31.94 -3.25 -17.77
N ASP A 11 31.96 -3.33 -19.10
CA ASP A 11 31.84 -2.16 -20.01
C ASP A 11 30.50 -1.42 -19.90
N THR A 12 29.56 -1.96 -19.12
CA THR A 12 28.31 -1.33 -18.69
C THR A 12 27.98 -1.83 -17.29
N PRO A 13 27.62 -0.95 -16.33
CA PRO A 13 27.04 -1.42 -15.07
C PRO A 13 25.80 -2.26 -15.42
N GLN A 14 25.70 -3.45 -14.83
CA GLN A 14 24.52 -4.29 -15.00
C GLN A 14 23.36 -3.63 -14.22
N GLU A 15 22.54 -2.88 -14.93
CA GLU A 15 21.33 -2.26 -14.37
C GLU A 15 20.24 -3.32 -14.18
N TRP A 16 19.35 -3.09 -13.23
CA TRP A 16 18.16 -3.92 -13.06
C TRP A 16 17.18 -3.64 -14.20
N ASP A 17 16.66 -4.69 -14.83
CA ASP A 17 15.54 -4.56 -15.75
C ASP A 17 14.25 -4.38 -14.94
N LEU A 18 13.67 -3.19 -15.04
CA LEU A 18 12.43 -2.79 -14.35
C LEU A 18 11.25 -2.67 -15.32
N SER A 19 11.39 -3.10 -16.58
CA SER A 19 10.37 -2.95 -17.63
C SER A 19 9.07 -3.71 -17.33
N ASP A 20 9.15 -4.77 -16.52
CA ASP A 20 8.00 -5.47 -15.96
C ASP A 20 7.10 -4.56 -15.08
N LEU A 21 7.68 -3.52 -14.47
CA LEU A 21 6.95 -2.49 -13.74
C LEU A 21 6.51 -1.37 -14.71
N TYR A 22 7.48 -0.58 -15.19
CA TYR A 22 7.27 0.55 -16.10
C TYR A 22 8.46 0.67 -17.06
N THR A 23 8.22 1.12 -18.29
CA THR A 23 9.29 1.19 -19.30
C THR A 23 10.29 2.31 -19.02
N ASP A 24 9.79 3.47 -18.59
CA ASP A 24 10.52 4.70 -18.28
C ASP A 24 9.60 5.65 -17.49
N PHE A 25 10.05 6.87 -17.19
CA PHE A 25 9.24 7.90 -16.53
C PHE A 25 8.20 8.57 -17.43
N ASP A 26 8.24 8.34 -18.74
CA ASP A 26 7.24 8.79 -19.71
C ASP A 26 6.14 7.73 -19.94
N ASP A 27 6.24 6.55 -19.31
CA ASP A 27 5.26 5.48 -19.41
C ASP A 27 3.88 5.97 -18.93
N PRO A 28 2.86 6.03 -19.82
CA PRO A 28 1.55 6.56 -19.46
C PRO A 28 0.86 5.75 -18.37
N ARG A 29 1.26 4.49 -18.14
CA ARG A 29 0.74 3.64 -17.07
C ARG A 29 1.01 4.25 -15.69
N LEU A 30 2.11 4.97 -15.51
CA LEU A 30 2.46 5.60 -14.23
C LEU A 30 1.37 6.58 -13.76
N VAL A 31 0.92 7.47 -14.65
CA VAL A 31 -0.14 8.44 -14.33
C VAL A 31 -1.50 7.75 -14.23
N GLN A 32 -1.80 6.83 -15.15
CA GLN A 32 -3.06 6.08 -15.14
C GLN A 32 -3.22 5.25 -13.85
N ASP A 33 -2.12 4.72 -13.32
CA ASP A 33 -2.13 3.92 -12.12
C ASP A 33 -2.38 4.75 -10.86
N ILE A 34 -1.80 5.96 -10.78
CA ILE A 34 -2.13 6.94 -9.74
C ILE A 34 -3.62 7.28 -9.77
N ASP A 35 -4.12 7.74 -10.93
CA ASP A 35 -5.51 8.17 -11.08
C ASP A 35 -6.50 7.02 -10.77
N SER A 36 -6.17 5.82 -11.22
CA SER A 36 -6.95 4.61 -10.99
C SER A 36 -6.98 4.24 -9.49
N LEU A 37 -5.87 4.37 -8.78
CA LEU A 37 -5.80 4.09 -7.35
C LEU A 37 -6.61 5.11 -6.55
N GLU A 38 -6.48 6.40 -6.86
CA GLU A 38 -7.27 7.47 -6.23
C GLU A 38 -8.76 7.25 -6.43
N GLN A 39 -9.18 6.95 -7.66
CA GLN A 39 -10.58 6.68 -7.97
C GLN A 39 -11.10 5.44 -7.22
N THR A 40 -10.31 4.36 -7.22
CA THR A 40 -10.72 3.10 -6.57
C THR A 40 -10.82 3.28 -5.06
N ALA A 41 -9.87 3.97 -4.42
CA ALA A 41 -9.91 4.27 -3.00
C ALA A 41 -11.12 5.15 -2.64
N SER A 42 -11.42 6.15 -3.47
CA SER A 42 -12.57 7.03 -3.27
C SER A 42 -13.90 6.27 -3.35
N GLN A 43 -14.04 5.40 -4.35
CA GLN A 43 -15.21 4.53 -4.51
C GLN A 43 -15.34 3.54 -3.35
N PHE A 44 -14.23 2.93 -2.93
CA PHE A 44 -14.21 2.03 -1.78
C PHE A 44 -14.71 2.73 -0.52
N ARG A 45 -14.21 3.94 -0.25
CA ARG A 45 -14.66 4.77 0.87
C ARG A 45 -16.14 5.09 0.78
N GLN A 46 -16.61 5.60 -0.36
CA GLN A 46 -18.02 5.94 -0.57
C GLN A 46 -18.95 4.72 -0.36
N GLN A 47 -18.48 3.55 -0.81
CA GLN A 47 -19.26 2.32 -0.74
C GLN A 47 -19.36 1.78 0.68
N TYR A 48 -18.26 1.76 1.44
CA TYR A 48 -18.17 0.99 2.70
C TYR A 48 -18.08 1.83 3.97
N GLN A 49 -17.75 3.12 3.90
CA GLN A 49 -17.65 3.96 5.10
C GLN A 49 -18.98 4.01 5.86
N SER A 50 -18.88 3.86 7.18
CA SER A 50 -19.97 3.74 8.16
C SER A 50 -20.89 2.54 7.97
N LYS A 51 -20.52 1.59 7.12
CA LYS A 51 -21.32 0.41 6.77
C LYS A 51 -20.63 -0.90 7.09
N VAL A 52 -19.38 -0.92 7.54
CA VAL A 52 -18.62 -2.15 7.81
C VAL A 52 -19.35 -3.07 8.81
N LYS A 53 -19.97 -2.50 9.83
CA LYS A 53 -20.79 -3.24 10.82
C LYS A 53 -22.02 -3.95 10.25
N GLN A 54 -22.42 -3.65 9.02
CA GLN A 54 -23.57 -4.22 8.34
C GLN A 54 -23.17 -5.34 7.37
N LEU A 55 -21.87 -5.51 7.13
CA LEU A 55 -21.33 -6.50 6.22
C LEU A 55 -21.27 -7.87 6.91
N ASN A 56 -21.59 -8.92 6.15
CA ASN A 56 -21.34 -10.30 6.57
C ASN A 56 -19.85 -10.68 6.36
N PRO A 57 -19.38 -11.81 6.92
CA PRO A 57 -17.98 -12.20 6.81
C PRO A 57 -17.46 -12.28 5.36
N GLU A 58 -18.26 -12.83 4.44
CA GLU A 58 -17.88 -12.98 3.03
C GLU A 58 -17.70 -11.62 2.34
N GLN A 59 -18.58 -10.66 2.64
CA GLN A 59 -18.49 -9.29 2.13
C GLN A 59 -17.26 -8.56 2.68
N ILE A 60 -16.89 -8.77 3.95
CA ILE A 60 -15.66 -8.21 4.50
C ILE A 60 -14.43 -8.83 3.83
N VAL A 61 -14.44 -10.13 3.52
CA VAL A 61 -13.36 -10.77 2.73
C VAL A 61 -13.26 -10.15 1.33
N THR A 62 -14.38 -9.88 0.66
CA THR A 62 -14.36 -9.16 -0.63
C THR A 62 -13.74 -7.75 -0.48
N CYS A 63 -14.01 -7.05 0.62
CA CYS A 63 -13.37 -5.77 0.91
C CYS A 63 -11.86 -5.92 1.09
N LEU A 64 -11.40 -6.96 1.81
CA LEU A 64 -9.98 -7.23 1.99
C LEU A 64 -9.27 -7.55 0.68
N GLN A 65 -9.90 -8.33 -0.20
CA GLN A 65 -9.37 -8.61 -1.54
C GLN A 65 -9.23 -7.34 -2.38
N ALA A 66 -10.21 -6.43 -2.30
CA ALA A 66 -10.11 -5.14 -2.97
C ALA A 66 -8.95 -4.29 -2.41
N LEU A 67 -8.76 -4.27 -1.09
CA LEU A 67 -7.63 -3.60 -0.44
C LEU A 67 -6.29 -4.21 -0.87
N GLU A 68 -6.18 -5.54 -0.95
CA GLU A 68 -4.97 -6.22 -1.45
C GLU A 68 -4.60 -5.77 -2.86
N GLN A 69 -5.57 -5.66 -3.77
CA GLN A 69 -5.32 -5.18 -5.13
C GLN A 69 -4.84 -3.73 -5.15
N ILE A 70 -5.44 -2.87 -4.31
CA ILE A 70 -5.00 -1.48 -4.16
C ILE A 70 -3.55 -1.45 -3.67
N TYR A 71 -3.23 -2.14 -2.56
CA TYR A 71 -1.89 -2.14 -1.98
C TYR A 71 -0.83 -2.78 -2.87
N GLN A 72 -1.18 -3.83 -3.62
CA GLN A 72 -0.27 -4.44 -4.58
C GLN A 72 0.14 -3.44 -5.66
N LYS A 73 -0.83 -2.74 -6.25
CA LYS A 73 -0.59 -1.74 -7.29
C LYS A 73 0.15 -0.51 -6.75
N SER A 74 -0.19 -0.05 -5.54
CA SER A 74 0.56 0.98 -4.82
C SER A 74 2.03 0.58 -4.62
N GLY A 75 2.28 -0.70 -4.30
CA GLY A 75 3.62 -1.24 -4.14
C GLY A 75 4.46 -1.18 -5.43
N TYR A 76 3.89 -1.52 -6.57
CA TYR A 76 4.58 -1.43 -7.87
C TYR A 76 4.90 0.02 -8.25
N LEU A 77 3.92 0.92 -8.05
CA LEU A 77 4.07 2.35 -8.32
C LEU A 77 5.16 2.98 -7.46
N TYR A 78 5.30 2.58 -6.20
CA TYR A 78 6.38 3.01 -5.32
C TYR A 78 7.73 2.35 -5.69
N ALA A 79 7.72 1.05 -5.99
CA ALA A 79 8.93 0.28 -6.23
C ALA A 79 9.73 0.83 -7.41
N TYR A 80 9.08 1.18 -8.53
CA TYR A 80 9.79 1.65 -9.71
C TYR A 80 10.69 2.88 -9.47
N PRO A 81 10.16 4.07 -9.09
CA PRO A 81 10.98 5.25 -8.87
C PRO A 81 11.95 5.09 -7.69
N SER A 82 11.59 4.30 -6.67
CA SER A 82 12.48 4.06 -5.52
C SER A 82 13.69 3.20 -5.88
N LEU A 83 13.51 2.17 -6.72
CA LEU A 83 14.61 1.33 -7.20
C LEU A 83 15.52 2.11 -8.17
N VAL A 84 14.94 2.92 -9.07
CA VAL A 84 15.72 3.80 -9.97
C VAL A 84 16.53 4.82 -9.16
N PHE A 85 15.92 5.46 -8.16
CA PHE A 85 16.62 6.41 -7.28
C PHE A 85 17.68 5.73 -6.40
N ALA A 86 17.43 4.49 -5.95
CA ALA A 86 18.42 3.73 -5.19
C ALA A 86 19.65 3.36 -6.03
N ALA A 87 19.48 3.15 -7.34
CA ALA A 87 20.58 2.88 -8.27
C ALA A 87 21.44 4.13 -8.56
N ASP A 88 20.83 5.32 -8.68
CA ASP A 88 21.54 6.60 -8.71
C ASP A 88 20.80 7.66 -7.90
N THR A 89 21.31 7.94 -6.70
CA THR A 89 20.71 8.91 -5.76
C THR A 89 20.86 10.37 -6.19
N ARG A 90 21.52 10.63 -7.33
CA ARG A 90 21.59 11.95 -7.97
C ARG A 90 20.54 12.11 -9.07
N ASN A 91 19.80 11.04 -9.40
CA ASN A 91 18.72 11.09 -10.39
C ASN A 91 17.56 11.94 -9.84
N THR A 92 17.46 13.18 -10.32
CA THR A 92 16.46 14.15 -9.89
C THR A 92 15.06 13.81 -10.37
N GLU A 93 14.92 13.22 -11.56
CA GLU A 93 13.66 12.76 -12.11
C GLU A 93 13.06 11.64 -11.25
N ALA A 94 13.86 10.63 -10.90
CA ALA A 94 13.44 9.55 -10.03
C ALA A 94 13.04 10.05 -8.63
N LYS A 95 13.78 11.01 -8.07
CA LYS A 95 13.44 11.64 -6.78
C LYS A 95 12.11 12.38 -6.84
N GLN A 96 11.92 13.22 -7.86
CA GLN A 96 10.68 14.00 -8.02
C GLN A 96 9.47 13.09 -8.21
N PHE A 97 9.62 12.03 -9.01
CA PHE A 97 8.55 11.08 -9.23
C PHE A 97 8.25 10.26 -7.97
N LEU A 98 9.28 9.82 -7.24
CA LEU A 98 9.12 9.14 -5.96
C LEU A 98 8.33 10.00 -4.95
N ASP A 99 8.66 11.29 -4.84
CA ASP A 99 7.95 12.22 -3.96
C ASP A 99 6.47 12.35 -4.34
N LYS A 100 6.18 12.49 -5.64
CA LYS A 100 4.80 12.53 -6.16
C LYS A 100 4.03 11.26 -5.82
N VAL A 101 4.66 10.09 -5.98
CA VAL A 101 4.04 8.81 -5.63
C VAL A 101 3.78 8.72 -4.12
N MET A 102 4.74 9.10 -3.28
CA MET A 102 4.57 9.07 -1.83
C MET A 102 3.42 9.98 -1.35
N GLU A 103 3.27 11.16 -1.94
CA GLU A 103 2.15 12.06 -1.67
C GLU A 103 0.81 11.42 -2.07
N ALA A 104 0.71 10.89 -3.29
CA ALA A 104 -0.51 10.24 -3.77
C ALA A 104 -0.89 9.02 -2.91
N LEU A 105 0.07 8.14 -2.60
CA LEU A 105 -0.15 6.95 -1.79
C LEU A 105 -0.58 7.29 -0.36
N THR A 106 -0.05 8.36 0.23
CA THR A 106 -0.51 8.82 1.55
C THR A 106 -1.95 9.34 1.50
N GLY A 107 -2.32 10.03 0.41
CA GLY A 107 -3.70 10.41 0.16
C GLY A 107 -4.64 9.20 0.05
N ILE A 108 -4.22 8.16 -0.66
CA ILE A 108 -4.95 6.90 -0.81
C ILE A 108 -5.09 6.18 0.55
N ASP A 109 -4.01 6.04 1.31
CA ASP A 109 -4.03 5.38 2.63
C ASP A 109 -5.00 6.08 3.59
N ASN A 110 -5.02 7.41 3.59
CA ASN A 110 -5.95 8.19 4.40
C ASN A 110 -7.42 7.96 4.02
N GLN A 111 -7.72 7.71 2.73
CA GLN A 111 -9.06 7.36 2.29
C GLN A 111 -9.49 5.96 2.72
N LEU A 112 -8.55 5.02 2.89
CA LEU A 112 -8.84 3.62 3.22
C LEU A 112 -8.82 3.34 4.73
N LEU A 113 -8.17 4.20 5.51
CA LEU A 113 -7.98 4.08 6.95
C LEU A 113 -9.27 3.77 7.75
N PHE A 114 -10.41 4.35 7.33
CA PHE A 114 -11.69 4.12 8.01
C PHE A 114 -12.02 2.63 8.16
N PHE A 115 -11.63 1.80 7.19
CA PHE A 115 -12.03 0.40 7.15
C PHE A 115 -11.43 -0.39 8.31
N GLU A 116 -10.12 -0.21 8.56
CA GLU A 116 -9.45 -0.84 9.70
C GLU A 116 -10.03 -0.31 11.03
N LEU A 117 -10.31 0.98 11.12
CA LEU A 117 -10.89 1.60 12.33
C LEU A 117 -12.30 1.08 12.63
N GLU A 118 -13.13 0.92 11.61
CA GLU A 118 -14.46 0.34 11.74
C GLU A 118 -14.40 -1.15 12.09
N LEU A 119 -13.46 -1.90 11.50
CA LEU A 119 -13.25 -3.31 11.84
C LEU A 119 -12.81 -3.49 13.30
N LYS A 120 -11.91 -2.61 13.79
CA LYS A 120 -11.55 -2.53 15.21
C LYS A 120 -12.71 -2.11 16.12
N SER A 121 -13.72 -1.44 15.56
CA SER A 121 -14.85 -0.91 16.31
C SER A 121 -16.10 -1.80 16.30
N LEU A 122 -16.09 -2.92 15.57
CA LEU A 122 -17.12 -3.96 15.69
C LEU A 122 -17.30 -4.38 17.14
N ASP A 123 -18.48 -4.81 17.55
CA ASP A 123 -18.64 -5.38 18.90
C ASP A 123 -17.96 -6.77 19.02
N SER A 124 -17.91 -7.31 20.23
CA SER A 124 -17.25 -8.60 20.49
C SER A 124 -17.95 -9.77 19.78
N GLU A 125 -19.27 -9.73 19.65
CA GLU A 125 -20.04 -10.81 19.02
C GLU A 125 -19.77 -10.84 17.51
N GLN A 126 -19.89 -9.68 16.85
CA GLN A 126 -19.57 -9.51 15.43
C GLN A 126 -18.14 -9.92 15.13
N PHE A 127 -17.17 -9.49 15.95
CA PHE A 127 -15.78 -9.83 15.72
C PHE A 127 -15.50 -11.34 15.89
N SER A 128 -16.11 -11.97 16.90
CA SER A 128 -16.02 -13.43 17.06
C SER A 128 -16.66 -14.20 15.88
N GLN A 129 -17.72 -13.67 15.26
CA GLN A 129 -18.30 -14.25 14.04
C GLN A 129 -17.29 -14.21 12.87
N LEU A 130 -16.51 -13.13 12.73
CA LEU A 130 -15.45 -13.06 11.71
C LEU A 130 -14.37 -14.11 11.95
N GLN A 131 -13.90 -14.23 13.20
CA GLN A 131 -12.86 -15.19 13.57
C GLN A 131 -13.29 -16.65 13.32
N ALA A 132 -14.57 -16.96 13.56
CA ALA A 132 -15.13 -18.28 13.35
C ALA A 132 -15.48 -18.58 11.88
N SER A 133 -15.56 -17.57 11.00
CA SER A 133 -15.98 -17.77 9.62
C SER A 133 -14.91 -18.50 8.79
N PRO A 134 -15.29 -19.58 8.06
CA PRO A 134 -14.40 -20.24 7.10
C PRO A 134 -13.88 -19.32 5.99
N ALA A 135 -14.62 -18.25 5.66
CA ALA A 135 -14.21 -17.27 4.65
C ALA A 135 -12.88 -16.58 5.03
N PHE A 136 -12.59 -16.44 6.33
CA PHE A 136 -11.37 -15.81 6.84
C PHE A 136 -10.19 -16.76 6.97
N LYS A 137 -10.24 -17.99 6.41
CA LYS A 137 -9.14 -18.97 6.54
C LYS A 137 -7.77 -18.39 6.16
N ASN A 138 -7.70 -17.58 5.11
CA ASN A 138 -6.44 -16.96 4.66
C ASN A 138 -6.12 -15.64 5.39
N TYR A 139 -7.05 -15.12 6.18
CA TYR A 139 -6.99 -13.83 6.87
C TYR A 139 -6.93 -13.97 8.41
N GLN A 140 -6.73 -15.19 8.93
CA GLN A 140 -6.68 -15.43 10.38
C GLN A 140 -5.58 -14.62 11.06
N HIS A 141 -4.39 -14.53 10.45
CA HIS A 141 -3.31 -13.70 10.99
C HIS A 141 -3.71 -12.22 11.07
N TYR A 142 -4.37 -11.71 10.02
CA TYR A 142 -4.87 -10.34 9.99
C TYR A 142 -5.89 -10.09 11.11
N LEU A 143 -6.87 -10.98 11.31
CA LEU A 143 -7.83 -10.86 12.41
C LEU A 143 -7.15 -10.89 13.79
N THR A 144 -6.12 -11.71 13.99
CA THR A 144 -5.34 -11.70 15.24
C THR A 144 -4.69 -10.34 15.48
N ARG A 145 -4.07 -9.74 14.46
CA ARG A 145 -3.47 -8.40 14.56
C ARG A 145 -4.52 -7.33 14.87
N ILE A 146 -5.69 -7.40 14.25
CA ILE A 146 -6.79 -6.50 14.58
C ILE A 146 -7.21 -6.69 16.05
N ALA A 147 -7.36 -7.93 16.51
CA ALA A 147 -7.73 -8.23 17.91
C ALA A 147 -6.75 -7.61 18.92
N GLU A 148 -5.44 -7.72 18.67
CA GLU A 148 -4.38 -7.13 19.49
C GLU A 148 -4.44 -5.60 19.54
N LEU A 149 -4.86 -4.96 18.43
CA LEU A 149 -4.86 -3.51 18.26
C LEU A 149 -6.20 -2.84 18.64
N ARG A 150 -7.28 -3.61 18.83
CA ARG A 150 -8.60 -3.09 19.23
C ARG A 150 -8.59 -2.24 20.51
N PRO A 151 -7.79 -2.54 21.55
CA PRO A 151 -7.67 -1.69 22.73
C PRO A 151 -7.00 -0.33 22.46
N TYR A 152 -6.24 -0.21 21.37
CA TYR A 152 -5.36 0.92 21.07
C TYR A 152 -5.81 1.65 19.80
N LYS A 153 -7.03 2.21 19.80
CA LYS A 153 -7.54 2.98 18.66
C LYS A 153 -7.46 4.49 18.90
N LEU A 154 -6.81 5.19 17.98
CA LEU A 154 -6.92 6.64 17.82
C LEU A 154 -8.17 6.97 16.98
N SER A 155 -8.61 8.22 17.00
CA SER A 155 -9.66 8.68 16.08
C SER A 155 -9.13 8.72 14.63
N GLU A 156 -10.03 8.62 13.66
CA GLU A 156 -9.67 8.69 12.22
C GLU A 156 -8.89 9.98 11.92
N GLU A 157 -9.32 11.12 12.47
CA GLU A 157 -8.65 12.42 12.29
C GLU A 157 -7.19 12.43 12.79
N VAL A 158 -6.93 11.77 13.92
CA VAL A 158 -5.59 11.72 14.51
C VAL A 158 -4.67 10.81 13.68
N GLU A 159 -5.17 9.67 13.22
CA GLU A 159 -4.41 8.76 12.34
C GLU A 159 -4.12 9.40 10.98
N GLN A 160 -5.08 10.11 10.37
CA GLN A 160 -4.84 10.85 9.12
C GLN A 160 -3.75 11.91 9.28
N THR A 161 -3.76 12.62 10.40
CA THR A 161 -2.72 13.60 10.72
C THR A 161 -1.36 12.92 10.85
N ARG A 162 -1.27 11.81 11.60
CA ARG A 162 -0.04 11.03 11.79
C ARG A 162 0.55 10.52 10.47
N ASN A 163 -0.30 10.02 9.56
CA ASN A 163 0.14 9.55 8.25
C ASN A 163 0.77 10.68 7.42
N ARG A 164 0.15 11.86 7.43
CA ARG A 164 0.67 13.03 6.72
C ARG A 164 1.98 13.54 7.32
N ASP A 165 2.09 13.60 8.65
CA ASP A 165 3.30 14.06 9.34
C ASP A 165 4.48 13.10 9.10
N SER A 166 4.22 11.82 8.81
CA SER A 166 5.27 10.84 8.49
C SER A 166 5.98 11.12 7.15
N LEU A 167 5.43 11.99 6.30
CA LEU A 167 6.04 12.42 5.03
C LEU A 167 6.97 13.65 5.17
N THR A 168 6.89 14.39 6.27
CA THR A 168 7.59 15.68 6.48
C THR A 168 8.72 15.57 7.50
#